data_AF-A0AAU7VVW4-F1
#
_entry.id   AF-A0AAU7VVW4-F1
#
_cell.length_a   1.000
_cell.length_b   1.000
_cell.length_c   1.000
_cell.angle_alpha   90.00
_cell.angle_beta   90.00
_cell.angle_gamma   90.00
#
_symmetry.space_group_name_H-M   'P 1'
#
loop_
_entity.id
_entity.type
_entity.pdbx_description
1 polymer ?
#
loop_
_entity_poly.entity_id
_entity_poly.type
_entity_poly.pdbx_seq_one_letter_code
_entity_poly.pdbx_strand_id
1 'polypeptide(L)'
;MRRLVVLPLLLAAGLLAGCSQVTQFAGDVVGVPVEETCTTIDDAYAQYQSVIDQGGATEEQLDAARDDLVATLDGLADDVDGQLGDLIRSGAQQLGEVTDLQAPETVEAIEQLKESASAFCG
;
A
#
# COMPACT_ATOMS: atom_id res chain seq x y z
N MET A 1 -44.88 -28.29 30.16
CA MET A 1 -44.69 -28.77 28.77
C MET A 1 -44.57 -27.56 27.85
N ARG A 2 -43.35 -27.18 27.48
CA ARG A 2 -43.10 -26.05 26.56
C ARG A 2 -42.10 -26.54 25.50
N ARG A 3 -42.52 -26.38 24.25
CA ARG A 3 -41.99 -27.03 23.04
C ARG A 3 -40.53 -26.62 22.79
N LEU A 4 -39.71 -27.62 22.48
CA LEU A 4 -38.42 -27.48 21.82
C LEU A 4 -38.64 -26.89 20.43
N VAL A 5 -38.04 -25.74 20.16
CA VAL A 5 -37.78 -25.26 18.79
C VAL A 5 -36.28 -25.15 18.64
N VAL A 6 -35.75 -26.08 17.86
CA VAL A 6 -34.43 -26.07 17.25
C VAL A 6 -34.34 -24.84 16.35
N LEU A 7 -33.35 -23.98 16.57
CA LEU A 7 -32.84 -23.09 15.53
C LEU A 7 -31.32 -23.02 15.69
N PRO A 8 -30.55 -23.44 14.68
CA PRO A 8 -29.13 -23.72 14.82
C PRO A 8 -28.32 -22.44 14.82
N LEU A 9 -27.44 -22.38 15.81
CA LEU A 9 -26.18 -21.66 15.91
C LEU A 9 -25.34 -21.74 14.62
N LEU A 10 -25.63 -21.00 13.55
CA LEU A 10 -24.73 -20.92 12.37
C LEU A 10 -24.89 -19.60 11.59
N LEU A 11 -24.79 -18.45 12.25
CA LEU A 11 -24.74 -17.14 11.56
C LEU A 11 -23.63 -16.23 12.14
N ALA A 12 -22.55 -16.85 12.62
CA ALA A 12 -21.35 -16.16 13.13
C ALA A 12 -20.06 -16.59 12.39
N ALA A 13 -20.17 -17.12 11.17
CA ALA A 13 -19.03 -17.57 10.35
C ALA A 13 -18.98 -16.92 8.96
N GLY A 14 -19.69 -15.80 8.76
CA GLY A 14 -19.70 -15.06 7.49
C GLY A 14 -18.73 -13.86 7.42
N LEU A 15 -18.04 -13.52 8.52
CA LEU A 15 -17.19 -12.32 8.61
C LEU A 15 -15.67 -12.63 8.55
N LEU A 16 -15.28 -13.88 8.32
CA LEU A 16 -13.87 -14.28 8.18
C LEU A 16 -13.52 -14.89 6.82
N ALA A 17 -14.45 -14.88 5.86
CA ALA A 17 -14.21 -15.34 4.49
C ALA A 17 -13.95 -14.18 3.49
N GLY A 18 -13.62 -12.99 4.01
CA GLY A 18 -13.38 -11.77 3.22
C GLY A 18 -11.92 -11.50 2.86
N CYS A 19 -10.95 -12.28 3.38
CA CYS A 19 -9.53 -11.96 3.21
C CYS A 19 -8.76 -12.88 2.26
N SER A 20 -9.35 -13.99 1.78
CA SER A 20 -8.64 -14.93 0.90
C SER A 20 -8.97 -14.77 -0.59
N GLN A 21 -9.86 -13.85 -0.95
CA GLN A 21 -10.25 -13.65 -2.36
C GLN A 21 -9.39 -12.62 -3.09
N VAL A 22 -8.69 -11.72 -2.39
CA VAL A 22 -7.86 -10.69 -3.06
C VAL A 22 -6.56 -11.30 -3.61
N THR A 23 -5.96 -12.25 -2.89
CA THR A 23 -4.72 -12.93 -3.31
C THR A 23 -4.87 -13.72 -4.62
N GLN A 24 -6.05 -14.24 -4.96
CA GLN A 24 -6.25 -15.03 -6.18
C GLN A 24 -6.57 -14.22 -7.44
N PHE A 25 -6.89 -12.92 -7.33
CA PHE A 25 -7.22 -12.10 -8.51
C PHE A 25 -6.11 -11.16 -8.96
N ALA A 26 -5.07 -10.92 -8.15
CA ALA A 26 -3.98 -10.01 -8.51
C ALA A 26 -2.83 -10.69 -9.28
N GLY A 27 -2.67 -12.03 -9.19
CA GLY A 27 -1.50 -12.74 -9.74
C GLY A 27 -1.70 -13.51 -11.05
N ASP A 28 -2.93 -13.64 -11.58
CA ASP A 28 -3.24 -14.67 -12.58
C ASP A 28 -3.59 -14.15 -13.99
N VAL A 29 -3.40 -12.85 -14.28
CA VAL A 29 -3.76 -12.29 -15.60
C VAL A 29 -2.67 -11.53 -16.36
N VAL A 30 -1.59 -11.06 -15.72
CA VAL A 30 -0.44 -10.47 -16.43
C VAL A 30 0.80 -10.77 -15.59
N GLY A 31 1.90 -11.24 -16.21
CA GLY A 31 3.08 -11.80 -15.56
C GLY A 31 3.96 -10.84 -14.76
N VAL A 32 3.35 -10.07 -13.86
CA VAL A 32 4.03 -9.18 -12.92
C VAL A 32 4.10 -9.89 -11.57
N PRO A 33 5.30 -10.15 -11.03
CA PRO A 33 5.44 -10.74 -9.70
C PRO A 33 4.95 -9.75 -8.64
N VAL A 34 3.69 -9.91 -8.20
CA VAL A 34 3.07 -9.06 -7.18
C VAL A 34 3.91 -9.03 -5.90
N GLU A 35 4.49 -10.17 -5.49
CA GLU A 35 5.42 -10.22 -4.34
C GLU A 35 6.67 -9.34 -4.52
N GLU A 36 7.27 -9.32 -5.71
CA GLU A 36 8.44 -8.49 -6.01
C GLU A 36 8.08 -7.01 -6.08
N THR A 37 6.92 -6.70 -6.68
CA THR A 37 6.34 -5.36 -6.69
C THR A 37 6.15 -4.85 -5.27
N CYS A 38 5.50 -5.65 -4.43
CA CYS A 38 5.25 -5.34 -3.02
C CYS A 38 6.53 -5.13 -2.22
N THR A 39 7.53 -5.99 -2.42
CA THR A 39 8.85 -5.84 -1.77
C THR A 39 9.52 -4.54 -2.20
N THR A 40 9.45 -4.20 -3.50
CA THR A 40 10.02 -2.97 -4.03
C THR A 40 9.35 -1.72 -3.45
N ILE A 41 8.01 -1.75 -3.32
CA ILE A 41 7.25 -0.66 -2.70
C ILE A 41 7.68 -0.48 -1.23
N ASP A 42 7.73 -1.56 -0.46
CA ASP A 42 8.11 -1.52 0.95
C ASP A 42 9.55 -1.02 1.14
N ASP A 43 10.49 -1.49 0.31
CA ASP A 43 11.88 -1.05 0.34
C ASP A 43 12.02 0.43 -0.01
N ALA A 44 11.29 0.92 -1.02
CA ALA A 44 11.31 2.33 -1.40
C ALA A 44 10.77 3.22 -0.28
N TYR A 45 9.65 2.86 0.35
CA TYR A 45 9.12 3.60 1.50
C TYR A 45 10.05 3.53 2.71
N ALA A 46 10.66 2.37 2.99
CA ALA A 46 11.61 2.23 4.09
C ALA A 46 12.86 3.12 3.88
N GLN A 47 13.36 3.20 2.65
CA GLN A 47 14.48 4.06 2.30
C GLN A 47 14.13 5.54 2.49
N TYR A 48 12.96 5.98 2.01
CA TYR A 48 12.45 7.33 2.23
C TYR A 48 12.27 7.65 3.72
N GLN A 49 11.61 6.77 4.47
CA GLN A 49 11.39 6.95 5.91
C GLN A 49 12.71 7.05 6.68
N SER A 50 13.73 6.29 6.28
CA SER A 50 15.05 6.36 6.91
C SER A 50 15.70 7.74 6.77
N VAL A 51 15.42 8.47 5.68
CA VAL A 51 15.92 9.84 5.47
C VAL A 51 15.19 10.82 6.39
N ILE A 52 13.87 10.67 6.56
CA ILE A 52 13.08 11.48 7.50
C ILE A 52 13.51 11.22 8.95
N ASP A 53 13.59 9.96 9.35
CA ASP A 53 13.87 9.54 10.72
C ASP A 53 15.28 9.93 11.20
N GLN A 54 16.21 10.19 10.28
CA GLN A 54 17.53 10.74 10.61
C GLN A 54 17.45 12.11 11.30
N GLY A 55 16.32 12.83 11.21
CA GLY A 55 16.02 14.02 12.02
C GLY A 55 16.96 15.22 11.77
N GLY A 56 17.76 15.15 10.71
CA GLY A 56 18.73 16.17 10.33
C GLY A 56 18.99 16.21 8.82
N ALA A 57 18.12 15.59 8.02
CA ALA A 57 18.17 15.71 6.57
C ALA A 57 17.87 17.16 6.16
N THR A 58 18.63 17.69 5.19
CA THR A 58 18.33 18.98 4.60
C THR A 58 17.08 18.89 3.72
N GLU A 59 16.44 20.03 3.43
CA GLU A 59 15.32 20.09 2.48
C GLU A 59 15.70 19.46 1.12
N GLU A 60 16.90 19.75 0.60
CA GLU A 60 17.40 19.11 -0.63
C GLU A 60 17.53 17.58 -0.53
N GLN A 61 17.88 17.04 0.64
CA GLN A 61 17.98 15.59 0.84
C GLN A 61 16.60 14.94 0.92
N LEU A 62 15.64 15.61 1.53
CA LEU A 62 14.26 15.16 1.61
C LEU A 62 13.59 15.21 0.24
N ASP A 63 13.80 16.30 -0.50
CA ASP A 63 13.33 16.45 -1.87
C ASP A 63 13.91 15.38 -2.78
N ALA A 64 15.22 15.12 -2.70
CA ALA A 64 15.85 14.04 -3.46
C ALA A 64 15.29 12.66 -3.09
N ALA A 65 15.09 12.39 -1.79
CA ALA A 65 14.50 11.12 -1.35
C ALA A 65 13.04 10.96 -1.81
N ARG A 66 12.24 12.04 -1.82
CA ARG A 66 10.90 12.04 -2.41
C ARG A 66 10.97 11.78 -3.90
N ASP A 67 11.81 12.50 -4.63
CA ASP A 67 11.89 12.36 -6.09
C ASP A 67 12.31 10.94 -6.49
N ASP A 68 13.24 10.33 -5.75
CA ASP A 68 13.64 8.93 -5.92
C ASP A 68 12.49 7.95 -5.61
N LEU A 69 11.73 8.20 -4.53
CA LEU A 69 10.53 7.42 -4.20
C LEU A 69 9.47 7.52 -5.30
N VAL A 70 9.15 8.74 -5.74
CA VAL A 70 8.18 9.01 -6.82
C VAL A 70 8.60 8.31 -8.10
N ALA A 71 9.86 8.43 -8.51
CA ALA A 71 10.39 7.77 -9.70
C ALA A 71 10.30 6.24 -9.61
N THR A 72 10.57 5.67 -8.42
CA THR A 72 10.45 4.23 -8.18
C THR A 72 9.00 3.77 -8.29
N LEU A 73 8.07 4.48 -7.65
CA LEU A 73 6.65 4.17 -7.70
C LEU A 73 6.07 4.32 -9.11
N ASP A 74 6.41 5.39 -9.83
CA ASP A 74 5.92 5.62 -11.20
C ASP A 74 6.42 4.54 -12.17
N GLY A 75 7.70 4.16 -12.07
CA GLY A 75 8.25 3.03 -12.84
C GLY A 75 7.56 1.71 -12.52
N LEU A 76 7.27 1.46 -11.24
CA LEU A 76 6.52 0.27 -10.83
C LEU A 76 5.08 0.27 -11.33
N ALA A 77 4.42 1.42 -11.35
CA ALA A 77 3.06 1.57 -11.85
C ALA A 77 2.95 1.41 -13.38
N ASP A 78 4.04 1.61 -14.11
CA ASP A 78 4.13 1.31 -15.54
C ASP A 78 4.29 -0.19 -15.79
N ASP A 79 4.96 -0.91 -14.89
CA ASP A 79 5.15 -2.35 -14.96
C ASP A 79 3.96 -3.15 -14.40
N VAL A 80 3.16 -2.54 -13.52
CA VAL A 80 2.02 -3.17 -12.83
C VAL A 80 0.71 -2.64 -13.40
N ASP A 81 -0.06 -3.51 -14.06
CA ASP A 81 -1.40 -3.16 -14.55
C ASP A 81 -2.49 -3.31 -13.46
N GLY A 82 -3.61 -2.59 -13.67
CA GLY A 82 -4.83 -2.73 -12.88
C GLY A 82 -4.85 -1.89 -11.60
N GLN A 83 -5.69 -2.29 -10.64
CA GLN A 83 -5.97 -1.49 -9.44
C GLN A 83 -4.73 -1.19 -8.58
N LEU A 84 -3.76 -2.11 -8.54
CA LEU A 84 -2.50 -1.90 -7.82
C LEU A 84 -1.63 -0.84 -8.52
N GLY A 85 -1.50 -0.93 -9.85
CA GLY A 85 -0.80 0.09 -10.65
C GLY A 85 -1.44 1.47 -10.53
N ASP A 86 -2.77 1.54 -10.59
CA ASP A 86 -3.52 2.79 -10.39
C ASP A 86 -3.29 3.41 -9.00
N LEU A 87 -3.25 2.56 -7.96
CA LEU A 87 -2.94 3.00 -6.59
C LEU A 87 -1.52 3.55 -6.49
N ILE A 88 -0.53 2.81 -7.01
CA ILE A 88 0.88 3.20 -6.99
C ILE A 88 1.06 4.53 -7.74
N ARG A 89 0.47 4.67 -8.93
CA ARG A 89 0.52 5.90 -9.74
C ARG A 89 -0.12 7.07 -9.01
N SER A 90 -1.29 6.87 -8.41
CA SER A 90 -1.95 7.91 -7.62
C SER A 90 -1.09 8.34 -6.42
N GLY A 91 -0.40 7.37 -5.81
CA GLY A 91 0.52 7.61 -4.71
C GLY A 91 1.73 8.44 -5.13
N ALA A 92 2.38 8.05 -6.23
CA ALA A 92 3.51 8.78 -6.81
C ALA A 92 3.14 10.23 -7.15
N GLN A 93 1.96 10.45 -7.75
CA GLN A 93 1.46 11.80 -8.05
C GLN A 93 1.24 12.62 -6.79
N GLN A 94 0.57 12.04 -5.79
CA GLN A 94 0.31 12.75 -4.54
C GLN A 94 1.62 13.13 -3.84
N LEU A 95 2.58 12.20 -3.76
CA LEU A 95 3.93 12.44 -3.24
C LEU A 95 4.66 13.57 -3.98
N GLY A 96 4.60 13.58 -5.31
CA GLY A 96 5.24 14.61 -6.14
C GLY A 96 4.64 16.01 -5.97
N GLU A 97 3.39 16.12 -5.51
CA GLU A 97 2.72 17.40 -5.25
C GLU A 97 3.03 17.97 -3.85
N VAL A 98 3.58 17.16 -2.93
CA VAL A 98 3.85 17.61 -1.56
C VAL A 98 5.21 18.29 -1.45
N THR A 99 5.19 19.55 -1.00
CA THR A 99 6.39 20.35 -0.77
C THR A 99 6.92 20.29 0.66
N ASP A 100 6.06 20.01 1.64
CA ASP A 100 6.48 19.85 3.04
C ASP A 100 6.40 18.38 3.43
N LEU A 101 7.53 17.69 3.24
CA LEU A 101 7.67 16.25 3.46
C LEU A 101 7.74 15.84 4.92
N GLN A 102 7.98 16.81 5.81
CA GLN A 102 8.05 16.60 7.26
C GLN A 102 6.77 17.00 7.96
N ALA A 103 5.81 17.60 7.24
CA ALA A 103 4.51 17.90 7.79
C ALA A 103 3.82 16.61 8.25
N PRO A 104 3.20 16.60 9.44
CA PRO A 104 2.56 15.40 9.98
C PRO A 104 1.47 14.87 9.03
N GLU A 105 0.74 15.75 8.34
CA GLU A 105 -0.25 15.36 7.34
C GLU A 105 0.36 14.63 6.13
N THR A 106 1.59 15.00 5.74
CA THR A 106 2.29 14.37 4.61
C THR A 106 2.78 12.99 4.98
N VAL A 107 3.39 12.86 6.17
CA VAL A 107 3.84 11.57 6.70
C VAL A 107 2.65 10.61 6.82
N GLU A 108 1.52 11.08 7.36
CA GLU A 108 0.31 10.27 7.53
C GLU A 108 -0.29 9.85 6.17
N ALA A 109 -0.25 10.71 5.14
CA ALA A 109 -0.68 10.37 3.80
C ALA A 109 0.19 9.28 3.16
N ILE A 110 1.51 9.38 3.33
CA ILE A 110 2.49 8.39 2.82
C ILE A 110 2.31 7.05 3.54
N GLU A 111 2.10 7.06 4.85
CA GLU A 111 1.83 5.84 5.63
C GLU A 111 0.53 5.16 5.19
N GLN A 112 -0.56 5.93 4.99
CA GLN A 112 -1.82 5.38 4.49
C GLN A 112 -1.69 4.79 3.09
N LEU A 113 -0.90 5.42 2.23
CA LEU A 113 -0.61 4.92 0.89
C LEU A 113 0.16 3.60 0.95
N LYS A 114 1.19 3.53 1.81
CA LYS A 114 1.94 2.29 2.08
C LYS A 114 1.03 1.20 2.62
N GLU A 115 0.17 1.50 3.60
CA GLU A 115 -0.76 0.52 4.18
C GLU A 115 -1.80 0.04 3.16
N SER A 116 -2.26 0.94 2.30
CA SER A 116 -3.15 0.57 1.20
C SER A 116 -2.45 -0.38 0.23
N ALA A 117 -1.21 -0.09 -0.15
CA ALA A 117 -0.41 -0.95 -1.02
C ALA A 117 -0.13 -2.32 -0.36
N SER A 118 0.26 -2.34 0.92
CA SER A 118 0.54 -3.58 1.65
C SER A 118 -0.71 -4.45 1.85
N ALA A 119 -1.91 -3.86 1.90
CA ALA A 119 -3.17 -4.62 1.90
C ALA A 119 -3.40 -5.42 0.60
N PHE A 120 -2.82 -5.01 -0.53
CA PHE A 120 -2.80 -5.81 -1.76
C PHE A 120 -1.73 -6.91 -1.73
N CYS A 121 -0.72 -6.76 -0.87
CA CYS A 121 0.45 -7.64 -0.77
C CYS A 121 0.25 -8.85 0.16
N GLY A 122 -0.67 -8.75 1.13
CA GLY A 122 -1.14 -9.88 1.95
C GLY A 122 -0.40 -10.10 3.25
#